data_AF-A0A1X2GIH6-F1
#
_entry.id   AF-A0A1X2GIH6-F1
#
_cell.length_a   1.000
_cell.length_b   1.000
_cell.length_c   1.000
_cell.angle_alpha   90.00
_cell.angle_beta   90.00
_cell.angle_gamma   90.00
#
_symmetry.space_group_name_H-M   'P 1'
#
loop_
_entity.id
_entity.type
_entity.pdbx_description
1 polymer ?
#
loop_
_entity_poly.entity_id
_entity_poly.type
_entity_poly.pdbx_seq_one_letter_code
_entity_poly.pdbx_strand_id
1 'polypeptide(L)' 'MEITREQAICILFCEEYSERNIAKLSRRLKDLENMDIVYENNPEMPVLVSIKMINKKPWQYQ' A
#
# COMPACT_ATOMS: atom_id res chain seq x y z
N MET A 1 13.52 -3.05 -9.32
CA MET A 1 13.33 -1.79 -8.60
C MET A 1 12.40 -2.12 -7.45
N GLU A 2 12.87 -2.03 -6.21
CA GLU A 2 12.00 -2.25 -5.05
C GLU A 2 11.36 -0.91 -4.67
N ILE A 3 10.06 -0.79 -4.88
CA ILE A 3 9.28 0.38 -4.46
C ILE A 3 9.03 0.24 -2.96
N THR A 4 9.38 1.26 -2.18
CA THR A 4 9.14 1.23 -0.73
C THR A 4 7.65 1.34 -0.44
N ARG A 5 7.19 0.83 0.71
CA ARG A 5 5.79 0.98 1.15
C ARG A 5 5.31 2.43 1.15
N GLU A 6 6.22 3.37 1.43
CA GLU A 6 5.96 4.82 1.41
C GLU A 6 5.85 5.39 -0.01
N GLN A 7 6.59 4.83 -0.98
CA GLN A 7 6.37 5.17 -2.38
C GLN A 7 5.06 4.59 -2.88
N ALA A 8 4.71 3.36 -2.48
CA ALA A 8 3.45 2.72 -2.85
C ALA A 8 2.22 3.43 -2.33
N ILE A 9 2.25 3.97 -1.12
CA ILE A 9 1.11 4.75 -0.62
C ILE A 9 0.90 6.00 -1.45
N CYS A 10 1.97 6.68 -1.85
CA CYS A 10 1.89 7.83 -2.75
C CYS A 10 1.36 7.44 -4.14
N ILE A 11 1.85 6.33 -4.72
CA ILE A 11 1.37 5.80 -6.01
C ILE A 11 -0.11 5.42 -5.94
N LEU A 12 -0.54 4.70 -4.89
CA LEU A 12 -1.92 4.26 -4.70
C LEU A 12 -2.92 5.43 -4.68
N PHE A 13 -2.52 6.56 -4.08
CA PHE A 13 -3.34 7.76 -3.99
C PHE A 13 -3.05 8.78 -5.10
N CYS A 14 -2.21 8.45 -6.08
CA CYS A 14 -1.77 9.33 -7.17
C CYS A 14 -1.21 10.68 -6.67
N GLU A 15 -0.42 10.65 -5.60
CA GLU A 15 0.20 11.83 -4.97
C GLU A 15 1.72 11.77 -5.13
N GLU A 16 2.37 12.94 -5.19
CA GLU A 16 3.85 12.99 -5.25
C GLU A 16 4.49 12.45 -3.97
N TYR A 17 5.69 11.88 -4.13
CA TYR A 17 6.48 11.40 -3.00
C TYR A 17 7.02 12.58 -2.17
N SER A 18 6.47 12.75 -0.97
CA SER A 18 6.95 13.71 0.03
C SER A 18 6.61 13.23 1.44
N GLU A 19 7.43 13.61 2.42
CA GLU A 19 7.19 13.26 3.84
C GLU A 19 5.79 13.70 4.33
N ARG A 20 5.33 14.87 3.86
CA ARG A 20 3.99 15.40 4.15
C ARG A 20 2.89 14.47 3.63
N ASN A 21 3.03 14.01 2.38
CA ASN A 21 2.05 13.12 1.77
C ASN A 21 2.09 11.74 2.43
N ILE A 22 3.28 11.20 2.72
CA ILE A 22 3.44 9.91 3.42
C ILE A 22 2.71 9.95 4.77
N ALA A 23 2.91 11.01 5.57
CA ALA A 23 2.25 11.13 6.87
C ALA A 23 0.72 11.23 6.76
N LYS A 24 0.22 12.07 5.83
CA LYS A 24 -1.21 12.26 5.57
C LYS A 24 -1.86 10.95 5.11
N LEU A 25 -1.26 10.27 4.14
CA LEU A 25 -1.82 9.08 3.52
C LEU A 25 -1.68 7.85 4.43
N SER A 26 -0.60 7.73 5.20
CA SER A 26 -0.42 6.66 6.19
C SER A 26 -1.49 6.71 7.26
N ARG A 27 -1.89 7.92 7.69
CA ARG A 27 -3.01 8.09 8.61
C ARG A 27 -4.32 7.63 7.98
N ARG A 28 -4.59 8.09 6.74
CA ARG A 28 -5.78 7.67 5.98
C ARG A 28 -5.87 6.16 5.81
N LEU A 29 -4.74 5.47 5.61
CA LEU A 29 -4.68 4.01 5.51
C LEU A 29 -5.03 3.35 6.86
N LYS A 30 -4.51 3.86 7.98
CA LYS A 30 -4.86 3.37 9.32
C LYS A 30 -6.35 3.51 9.61
N ASP A 31 -6.96 4.60 9.14
CA ASP A 31 -8.40 4.86 9.33
C ASP A 31 -9.30 3.89 8.53
N LEU A 32 -8.77 3.19 7.51
CA LEU A 32 -9.54 2.22 6.72
C LEU A 32 -9.79 0.88 7.43
N GLU A 33 -9.10 0.62 8.55
CA GLU A 33 -9.13 -0.59 9.39
C GLU A 33 -9.04 -1.94 8.63
N ASN A 34 -8.17 -2.84 9.09
CA ASN A 34 -8.01 -4.18 8.50
C ASN A 34 -7.63 -4.19 7.00
N MET A 35 -7.10 -3.09 6.48
CA MET A 35 -6.60 -2.95 5.11
C MET A 35 -5.10 -2.67 5.16
N ASP A 36 -4.35 -3.21 4.19
CA ASP A 36 -2.95 -2.84 3.97
C ASP A 36 -2.67 -2.69 2.47
N ILE A 37 -1.54 -2.07 2.17
CA ILE A 37 -1.05 -1.90 0.81
C ILE A 37 -0.11 -3.07 0.52
N VAL A 38 -0.41 -3.77 -0.56
CA VAL A 38 0.40 -4.88 -1.08
C VAL A 38 0.65 -4.67 -2.56
N TYR A 39 1.62 -5.41 -3.09
CA TYR A 39 1.89 -5.42 -4.52
C TYR A 39 1.36 -6.74 -5.11
N GLU A 40 0.64 -6.64 -6.23
CA GLU A 40 0.64 -7.76 -7.16
C GLU A 40 1.97 -7.77 -7.92
N ASN A 41 2.30 -8.85 -8.64
CA ASN A 41 3.57 -9.11 -9.33
C ASN A 41 4.24 -7.94 -10.10
N ASN A 42 3.52 -6.84 -10.36
CA ASN A 42 4.07 -5.57 -10.81
C ASN A 42 4.14 -4.53 -9.65
N PRO A 43 5.35 -4.10 -9.23
CA PRO A 43 5.53 -3.14 -8.14
C PRO A 43 4.95 -1.74 -8.44
N GLU A 44 4.68 -1.41 -9.71
CA GLU A 44 4.08 -0.13 -10.11
C GLU A 44 2.56 -0.09 -9.89
N MET A 45 1.93 -1.20 -9.49
CA MET A 45 0.50 -1.30 -9.25
C MET A 45 0.21 -1.73 -7.80
N PRO A 46 0.40 -0.84 -6.82
CA PRO A 46 0.01 -1.12 -5.44
C PRO A 46 -1.52 -1.25 -5.35
N VAL A 47 -1.99 -2.20 -4.55
CA VAL A 47 -3.40 -2.46 -4.31
C VAL A 47 -3.72 -2.43 -2.82
N LEU A 48 -4.92 -1.96 -2.49
CA LEU A 48 -5.45 -2.00 -1.12
C LEU A 48 -6.16 -3.35 -0.91
N VAL A 49 -5.68 -4.14 0.05
CA VAL A 49 -6.21 -5.48 0.30
C VAL A 49 -6.48 -5.67 1.78
N SER A 50 -7.56 -6.37 2.10
CA SER A 50 -7.83 -6.71 3.50
C SER A 50 -6.73 -7.60 4.08
N ILE A 51 -6.30 -7.32 5.31
CA ILE A 51 -5.31 -8.12 6.04
C ILE A 51 -5.75 -9.60 6.13
N LYS A 52 -7.05 -9.85 6.26
CA LYS A 52 -7.61 -11.22 6.25
C LYS A 52 -7.33 -11.96 4.93
N MET A 53 -7.43 -11.26 3.79
CA MET A 53 -7.15 -11.86 2.48
C MET A 53 -5.65 -12.11 2.32
N ILE A 54 -4.80 -11.15 2.73
CA ILE A 54 -3.34 -11.29 2.74
C ILE A 54 -2.93 -12.55 3.52
N ASN A 55 -3.45 -12.70 4.75
CA ASN A 55 -3.17 -13.84 5.59
C ASN A 55 -3.70 -15.18 5.04
N LYS A 56 -4.80 -15.17 4.28
CA LYS A 56 -5.36 -16.38 3.66
C LYS A 56 -4.64 -16.79 2.38
N LYS A 57 -4.03 -15.83 1.67
CA LYS A 57 -3.37 -16.04 0.38
C LYS A 57 -2.01 -15.33 0.30
N PRO A 58 -1.05 -15.64 1.20
CA PRO A 58 0.22 -14.93 1.25
C PRO A 58 1.08 -15.11 -0.01
N TRP A 59 0.84 -16.16 -0.82
CA TRP A 59 1.54 -16.34 -2.09
C TRP A 59 1.07 -15.38 -3.19
N GLN A 60 -0.08 -14.73 -3.01
CA GLN A 60 -0.65 -13.79 -3.98
C GLN A 60 -0.20 -12.34 -3.71
N TYR A 61 0.22 -12.04 -2.48
CA TYR A 61 0.55 -10.70 -2.02
C TYR A 61 1.94 -10.75 -1.39
N GLN A 62 2.89 -10.05 -2.00
CA GLN A 62 4.25 -9.88 -1.47
C GLN A 62 4.47 -8.46 -0.98
#